data_AF-F2LH18-F1
#
_entry.id   AF-F2LH18-F1
#
_cell.length_a   1.000
_cell.length_b   1.000
_cell.length_c   1.000
_cell.angle_alpha   90.00
_cell.angle_beta   90.00
_cell.angle_gamma   90.00
#
_symmetry.space_group_name_H-M   'P 1'
#
loop_
_entity.id
_entity.type
_entity.pdbx_description
1 polymer ?
#
loop_
_entity_poly.entity_id
_entity_poly.type
_entity_poly.pdbx_seq_one_letter_code
_entity_poly.pdbx_strand_id
1 'polypeptide(L)'
;MPANDSDPIVAIATAAGRGGIGVVRVSFGRAGAAAAEALMRAVCGQVLAPRHASYVPFLDAAGAALDRGIALYFTAPNSYTGEHVLELQGHGGPIVLQLVLQRCLDAGREHALRLAEPGEFTRRAFLNDKLDLAQAEAVADLIEASTEAAVRSAGRSLDGVFSRDIHALVEDVIGLRMLVEATLDFPEEEIDFLEAADARGKLARIRERLAQVLGDARQGALLREGMSVVLAGQPNVGKSSLLNALAGAELAIVTPIAGTTRDKVAQTIQVEGIPLHIIDTAGLRETEDEVEKIGIARTWGEIERADVVLHLLDAQTGLGTEDRAIAERFPAGVPVVRVFNKTDLSGEAASVTHPGSGAAGEVDLTELRLSAKQGDGIDLLRAELLRIAGWQAGAESVYLARERHLVALRAAQEHLAQAADHADQNAQALDLFAEELRLAQEQLNSITGEFTSDDLLGVIFSRFCIGK
;
A
#
# COMPACT_ATOMS: atom_id res chain seq x y z
N MET A 1 -28.10 -2.22 -14.13
CA MET A 1 -27.18 -2.69 -15.19
C MET A 1 -25.81 -2.19 -14.80
N PRO A 2 -24.79 -3.04 -14.66
CA PRO A 2 -23.46 -2.52 -14.37
C PRO A 2 -23.07 -1.57 -15.52
N ALA A 3 -22.47 -0.44 -15.18
CA ALA A 3 -21.95 0.47 -16.19
C ALA A 3 -20.99 -0.34 -17.09
N ASN A 4 -21.19 -0.27 -18.41
CA ASN A 4 -20.32 -1.01 -19.31
C ASN A 4 -18.94 -0.35 -19.23
N ASP A 5 -17.88 -1.11 -18.93
CA ASP A 5 -16.50 -0.63 -18.79
C ASP A 5 -15.96 0.10 -20.04
N SER A 6 -16.73 0.09 -21.12
CA SER A 6 -16.42 0.73 -22.39
C SER A 6 -17.18 2.04 -22.66
N ASP A 7 -18.11 2.48 -21.81
CA ASP A 7 -18.82 3.76 -22.01
C ASP A 7 -17.85 4.96 -21.85
N PRO A 8 -18.02 6.08 -22.56
CA PRO A 8 -17.17 7.24 -22.35
C PRO A 8 -17.37 7.85 -20.95
N ILE A 9 -16.28 8.26 -20.31
CA ILE A 9 -16.26 8.80 -18.94
C ILE A 9 -15.58 10.16 -18.84
N VAL A 10 -16.01 10.98 -17.90
CA VAL A 10 -15.39 12.26 -17.56
C VAL A 10 -15.27 12.48 -16.05
N ALA A 11 -14.20 13.12 -15.62
CA ALA A 11 -14.02 13.57 -14.23
C ALA A 11 -13.06 14.76 -14.13
N ILE A 12 -13.06 15.42 -12.97
CA ILE A 12 -12.00 16.34 -12.56
C ILE A 12 -10.83 15.48 -12.05
N ALA A 13 -9.66 15.58 -12.67
CA ALA A 13 -8.48 14.73 -12.40
C ALA A 13 -7.49 15.36 -11.40
N THR A 14 -7.70 16.62 -11.02
CA THR A 14 -6.90 17.34 -10.01
C THR A 14 -7.56 17.29 -8.64
N ALA A 15 -6.75 17.38 -7.58
CA ALA A 15 -7.23 17.41 -6.20
C ALA A 15 -8.27 18.51 -5.96
N ALA A 16 -9.23 18.23 -5.08
CA ALA A 16 -10.23 19.21 -4.68
C ALA A 16 -9.57 20.39 -3.94
N GLY A 17 -9.94 21.62 -4.29
CA GLY A 17 -9.40 22.81 -3.68
C GLY A 17 -9.23 23.95 -4.67
N ARG A 18 -8.51 24.99 -4.26
CA ARG A 18 -8.12 26.10 -5.14
C ARG A 18 -6.69 25.86 -5.60
N GLY A 19 -6.48 25.80 -6.91
CA GLY A 19 -5.16 25.68 -7.53
C GLY A 19 -5.00 26.67 -8.68
N GLY A 20 -3.76 26.86 -9.13
CA GLY A 20 -3.48 27.64 -10.34
C GLY A 20 -4.06 26.98 -11.59
N ILE A 21 -4.01 25.64 -11.66
CA ILE A 21 -4.50 24.83 -12.77
C ILE A 21 -5.43 23.73 -12.23
N GLY A 22 -6.47 23.41 -12.98
CA GLY A 22 -7.30 22.22 -12.77
C GLY A 22 -7.54 21.49 -14.09
N VAL A 23 -7.72 20.17 -14.01
CA VAL A 23 -7.85 19.31 -15.20
C VAL A 23 -9.19 18.59 -15.20
N VAL A 24 -9.94 18.72 -16.30
CA VAL A 24 -11.08 17.85 -16.62
C VAL A 24 -10.61 16.85 -17.68
N ARG A 25 -10.72 15.56 -17.39
CA ARG A 25 -10.27 14.46 -18.24
C ARG A 25 -11.45 13.65 -18.74
N VAL A 26 -11.44 13.33 -20.04
CA VAL A 26 -12.43 12.48 -20.70
C VAL A 26 -11.72 11.28 -21.32
N SER A 27 -12.21 10.06 -21.09
CA SER A 27 -11.81 8.84 -21.81
C SER A 27 -12.98 8.33 -22.64
N PHE A 28 -12.77 8.06 -23.92
CA PHE A 28 -13.89 7.85 -24.86
C PHE A 28 -14.34 6.40 -25.04
N GLY A 29 -13.62 5.41 -24.51
CA GLY A 29 -13.96 4.00 -24.64
C GLY A 29 -14.40 3.59 -26.05
N ARG A 30 -15.51 2.83 -26.14
CA ARG A 30 -16.10 2.38 -27.41
C ARG A 30 -16.60 3.50 -28.30
N ALA A 31 -16.88 4.69 -27.74
CA ALA A 31 -17.35 5.84 -28.52
C ALA A 31 -16.25 6.40 -29.42
N GLY A 32 -14.98 6.15 -29.06
CA GLY A 32 -13.82 6.28 -29.95
C GLY A 32 -13.58 7.70 -30.48
N ALA A 33 -12.88 7.75 -31.63
CA ALA A 33 -12.43 9.00 -32.23
C ALA A 33 -13.58 9.94 -32.66
N ALA A 34 -14.71 9.40 -33.12
CA ALA A 34 -15.84 10.22 -33.57
C ALA A 34 -16.45 11.04 -32.43
N ALA A 35 -16.65 10.42 -31.26
CA ALA A 35 -17.12 11.13 -30.07
C ALA A 35 -16.09 12.14 -29.56
N ALA A 36 -14.78 11.80 -29.64
CA ALA A 36 -13.71 12.73 -29.31
C ALA A 36 -13.73 13.98 -30.21
N GLU A 37 -13.86 13.81 -31.53
CA GLU A 37 -13.95 14.93 -32.47
C GLU A 37 -15.19 15.80 -32.23
N ALA A 38 -16.34 15.17 -31.98
CA ALA A 38 -17.58 15.89 -31.66
C ALA A 38 -17.41 16.73 -30.38
N LEU A 39 -16.86 16.14 -29.32
CA LEU A 39 -16.65 16.85 -28.05
C LEU A 39 -15.61 17.98 -28.20
N MET A 40 -14.51 17.74 -28.91
CA MET A 40 -13.50 18.78 -29.19
C MET A 40 -14.11 19.97 -29.94
N ARG A 41 -14.91 19.75 -30.98
CA ARG A 41 -15.60 20.84 -31.69
C ARG A 41 -16.57 21.59 -30.77
N ALA A 42 -17.32 20.86 -29.95
CA ALA A 42 -18.34 21.43 -29.08
C ALA A 42 -17.74 22.25 -27.91
N VAL A 43 -16.64 21.80 -27.33
CA VAL A 43 -16.04 22.40 -26.12
C VAL A 43 -14.86 23.32 -26.46
N CYS A 44 -14.03 22.97 -27.43
CA CYS A 44 -12.83 23.74 -27.80
C CYS A 44 -13.02 24.61 -29.06
N GLY A 45 -14.16 24.46 -29.77
CA GLY A 45 -14.44 25.16 -31.02
C GLY A 45 -13.66 24.63 -32.24
N GLN A 46 -12.81 23.61 -32.07
CA GLN A 46 -11.95 23.06 -33.11
C GLN A 46 -11.57 21.61 -32.79
N VAL A 47 -11.09 20.87 -33.80
CA VAL A 47 -10.46 19.56 -33.61
C VAL A 47 -8.98 19.77 -33.30
N LEU A 48 -8.49 19.13 -32.25
CA LEU A 48 -7.12 19.30 -31.77
C LEU A 48 -6.17 18.30 -32.44
N ALA A 49 -4.93 18.72 -32.67
CA ALA A 49 -3.87 17.82 -33.09
C ALA A 49 -3.45 16.89 -31.93
N PRO A 50 -3.32 15.56 -32.15
CA PRO A 50 -2.89 14.65 -31.10
C PRO A 50 -1.54 15.04 -30.50
N ARG A 51 -1.41 14.97 -29.18
CA ARG A 51 -0.20 15.27 -28.39
C ARG A 51 0.38 16.67 -28.57
N HIS A 52 -0.46 17.65 -28.96
CA HIS A 52 -0.08 19.06 -29.04
C HIS A 52 -0.87 19.91 -28.05
N ALA A 53 -0.17 20.72 -27.27
CA ALA A 53 -0.78 21.70 -26.37
C ALA A 53 -1.44 22.82 -27.18
N SER A 54 -2.76 22.92 -27.09
CA SER A 54 -3.55 23.94 -27.80
C SER A 54 -4.16 24.92 -26.80
N TYR A 55 -3.79 26.20 -26.87
CA TYR A 55 -4.41 27.24 -26.04
C TYR A 55 -5.74 27.70 -26.66
N VAL A 56 -6.86 27.37 -26.02
CA VAL A 56 -8.21 27.50 -26.59
C VAL A 56 -9.23 27.96 -25.53
N PRO A 57 -10.32 28.63 -25.93
CA PRO A 57 -11.46 28.82 -25.04
C PRO A 57 -12.22 27.51 -24.82
N PHE A 58 -12.71 27.31 -23.59
CA PHE A 58 -13.69 26.26 -23.29
C PHE A 58 -15.09 26.87 -23.39
N LEU A 59 -15.86 26.44 -24.37
CA LEU A 59 -17.10 27.09 -24.79
C LEU A 59 -18.32 26.49 -24.11
N ASP A 60 -19.25 27.33 -23.69
CA ASP A 60 -20.60 26.92 -23.28
C ASP A 60 -21.47 26.54 -24.49
N ALA A 61 -22.75 26.22 -24.25
CA ALA A 61 -23.69 25.88 -25.32
C ALA A 61 -24.06 27.06 -26.24
N ALA A 62 -23.90 28.30 -25.77
CA ALA A 62 -24.13 29.52 -26.54
C ALA A 62 -22.88 29.99 -27.31
N GLY A 63 -21.73 29.35 -27.12
CA GLY A 63 -20.45 29.72 -27.70
C GLY A 63 -19.68 30.78 -26.91
N ALA A 64 -20.12 31.14 -25.70
CA ALA A 64 -19.36 32.00 -24.81
C ALA A 64 -18.28 31.21 -24.07
N ALA A 65 -17.15 31.84 -23.75
CA ALA A 65 -16.06 31.17 -23.03
C ALA A 65 -16.40 31.03 -21.54
N LEU A 66 -16.47 29.78 -21.06
CA LEU A 66 -16.50 29.42 -19.65
C LEU A 66 -15.15 29.68 -18.99
N ASP A 67 -14.08 29.36 -19.71
CA ASP A 67 -12.68 29.55 -19.32
C ASP A 67 -11.77 29.59 -20.57
N ARG A 68 -10.48 29.89 -20.40
CA ARG A 68 -9.43 29.73 -21.41
C ARG A 68 -8.26 28.97 -20.82
N GLY A 69 -7.86 27.90 -21.49
CA GLY A 69 -6.84 26.98 -20.99
C GLY A 69 -6.14 26.23 -22.09
N ILE A 70 -5.39 25.19 -21.70
CA ILE A 70 -4.70 24.28 -22.60
C ILE A 70 -5.56 23.04 -22.77
N ALA A 71 -5.81 22.62 -24.01
CA ALA A 71 -6.42 21.34 -24.32
C ALA A 71 -5.39 20.39 -24.93
N LEU A 72 -5.41 19.12 -24.51
CA LEU A 72 -4.57 18.04 -25.01
C LEU A 72 -5.44 16.86 -25.46
N TYR A 73 -5.17 16.34 -26.65
CA TYR A 73 -5.83 15.16 -27.19
C TYR A 73 -4.83 14.02 -27.37
N PHE A 74 -5.16 12.83 -26.87
CA PHE A 74 -4.39 11.60 -27.03
C PHE A 74 -5.22 10.60 -27.82
N THR A 75 -4.62 9.98 -28.84
CA THR A 75 -5.26 8.92 -29.62
C THR A 75 -4.93 7.56 -29.02
N ALA A 76 -5.88 6.62 -29.08
CA ALA A 76 -5.61 5.21 -28.75
C ALA A 76 -4.50 4.64 -29.66
N PRO A 77 -3.63 3.73 -29.17
CA PRO A 77 -3.49 3.25 -27.80
C PRO A 77 -2.52 4.09 -26.93
N ASN A 78 -2.17 5.30 -27.39
CA ASN A 78 -1.07 6.13 -26.87
C ASN A 78 -1.54 7.15 -25.82
N SER A 79 -2.36 6.70 -24.89
CA SER A 79 -2.91 7.46 -23.75
C SER A 79 -2.76 6.68 -22.44
N TYR A 80 -3.13 7.30 -21.32
CA TYR A 80 -3.12 6.65 -20.00
C TYR A 80 -4.04 5.43 -19.94
N THR A 81 -5.29 5.58 -20.39
CA THR A 81 -6.29 4.50 -20.37
C THR A 81 -6.12 3.50 -21.51
N GLY A 82 -5.26 3.77 -22.50
CA GLY A 82 -5.23 3.03 -23.76
C GLY A 82 -6.32 3.44 -24.76
N GLU A 83 -7.23 4.33 -24.38
CA GLU A 83 -8.34 4.80 -25.22
C GLU A 83 -8.02 6.17 -25.84
N HIS A 84 -8.93 6.72 -26.64
CA HIS A 84 -8.87 8.15 -26.95
C HIS A 84 -9.13 8.95 -25.66
N VAL A 85 -8.33 9.99 -25.40
CA VAL A 85 -8.41 10.80 -24.18
C VAL A 85 -8.33 12.29 -24.52
N LEU A 86 -9.18 13.10 -23.90
CA LEU A 86 -9.13 14.56 -23.96
C LEU A 86 -8.88 15.12 -22.55
N GLU A 87 -7.90 16.00 -22.40
CA GLU A 87 -7.65 16.75 -21.18
C GLU A 87 -7.87 18.25 -21.41
N LEU A 88 -8.67 18.87 -20.55
CA LEU A 88 -8.95 20.31 -20.53
C LEU A 88 -8.32 20.90 -19.27
N GLN A 89 -7.22 21.63 -19.45
CA GLN A 89 -6.42 22.22 -18.37
C GLN A 89 -6.73 23.72 -18.27
N GLY A 90 -7.62 24.07 -17.34
CA GLY A 90 -8.08 25.45 -17.10
C GLY A 90 -7.65 25.98 -15.75
N HIS A 91 -8.26 27.07 -15.30
CA HIS A 91 -8.03 27.61 -13.97
C HIS A 91 -8.59 26.65 -12.89
N GLY A 92 -7.79 26.40 -11.84
CA GLY A 92 -8.11 25.45 -10.77
C GLY A 92 -9.16 25.94 -9.75
N GLY A 93 -10.13 26.72 -10.20
CA GLY A 93 -11.27 27.14 -9.39
C GLY A 93 -12.37 26.07 -9.39
N PRO A 94 -12.87 25.61 -8.23
CA PRO A 94 -13.88 24.53 -8.17
C PRO A 94 -15.11 24.77 -9.06
N ILE A 95 -15.63 26.00 -9.08
CA ILE A 95 -16.79 26.37 -9.89
C ILE A 95 -16.47 26.33 -11.39
N VAL A 96 -15.27 26.77 -11.79
CA VAL A 96 -14.83 26.74 -13.19
C VAL A 96 -14.74 25.31 -13.70
N LEU A 97 -14.09 24.43 -12.93
CA LEU A 97 -13.97 23.02 -13.28
C LEU A 97 -15.33 22.32 -13.34
N GLN A 98 -16.25 22.65 -12.43
CA GLN A 98 -17.61 22.11 -12.44
C GLN A 98 -18.40 22.55 -13.69
N LEU A 99 -18.24 23.80 -14.14
CA LEU A 99 -18.88 24.29 -15.36
C LEU A 99 -18.32 23.59 -16.61
N VAL A 100 -17.00 23.41 -16.69
CA VAL A 100 -16.35 22.67 -17.79
C VAL A 100 -16.77 21.20 -17.80
N LEU A 101 -16.80 20.56 -16.63
CA LEU A 101 -17.29 19.18 -16.48
C LEU A 101 -18.73 19.03 -16.95
N GLN A 102 -19.63 19.92 -16.48
CA GLN A 102 -21.04 19.89 -16.87
C GLN A 102 -21.20 20.11 -18.37
N ARG A 103 -20.42 21.02 -18.94
CA ARG A 103 -20.40 21.27 -20.39
C ARG A 103 -19.99 20.04 -21.18
N CYS A 104 -18.99 19.28 -20.70
CA CYS A 104 -18.59 18.02 -21.31
C CYS A 104 -19.74 17.01 -21.28
N LEU A 105 -20.34 16.80 -20.12
CA LEU A 105 -21.50 15.91 -19.96
C LEU A 105 -22.64 16.27 -20.92
N ASP A 106 -22.95 17.57 -21.05
CA ASP A 106 -24.02 18.05 -21.92
C ASP A 106 -23.71 17.84 -23.41
N ALA A 107 -22.48 18.08 -23.87
CA ALA A 107 -22.07 17.77 -25.25
C ALA A 107 -21.95 16.27 -25.53
N GLY A 108 -21.61 15.47 -24.52
CA GLY A 108 -21.38 14.04 -24.66
C GLY A 108 -22.63 13.16 -24.49
N ARG A 109 -23.81 13.75 -24.25
CA ARG A 109 -25.06 12.99 -23.99
C ARG A 109 -25.40 11.99 -25.10
N GLU A 110 -25.23 12.38 -26.36
CA GLU A 110 -25.49 11.52 -27.53
C GLU A 110 -24.57 10.28 -27.58
N HIS A 111 -23.43 10.35 -26.90
CA HIS A 111 -22.47 9.26 -26.80
C HIS A 111 -22.53 8.53 -25.45
N ALA A 112 -23.54 8.80 -24.62
CA ALA A 112 -23.67 8.28 -23.26
C ALA A 112 -22.47 8.61 -22.35
N LEU A 113 -21.86 9.80 -22.51
CA LEU A 113 -20.82 10.29 -21.61
C LEU A 113 -21.36 10.41 -20.18
N ARG A 114 -20.68 9.77 -19.24
CA ARG A 114 -21.05 9.77 -17.82
C ARG A 114 -19.90 10.19 -16.93
N LEU A 115 -20.20 10.40 -15.65
CA LEU A 115 -19.17 10.57 -14.64
C LEU A 115 -18.38 9.26 -14.47
N ALA A 116 -17.08 9.39 -14.28
CA ALA A 116 -16.22 8.27 -13.91
C ALA A 116 -16.49 7.81 -12.48
N GLU A 117 -16.40 6.51 -12.25
CA GLU A 117 -16.33 5.91 -10.93
C GLU A 117 -14.93 6.13 -10.30
N PRO A 118 -14.78 5.96 -8.97
CA PRO A 118 -13.47 5.94 -8.33
C PRO A 118 -12.55 4.89 -8.97
N GLY A 119 -11.31 5.25 -9.30
CA GLY A 119 -10.33 4.33 -9.89
C GLY A 119 -10.55 3.98 -11.36
N GLU A 120 -11.60 4.48 -12.01
CA GLU A 120 -12.05 3.94 -13.30
C GLU A 120 -11.05 4.20 -14.44
N PHE A 121 -10.31 5.30 -14.43
CA PHE A 121 -9.29 5.55 -15.48
C PHE A 121 -8.14 4.55 -15.36
N THR A 122 -7.69 4.24 -14.16
CA THR A 122 -6.62 3.26 -13.89
C THR A 122 -7.14 1.84 -14.11
N ARG A 123 -8.41 1.54 -13.75
CA ARG A 123 -9.07 0.28 -14.10
C ARG A 123 -9.05 0.03 -15.61
N ARG A 124 -9.36 1.05 -16.41
CA ARG A 124 -9.27 0.96 -17.88
C ARG A 124 -7.86 0.83 -18.40
N ALA A 125 -6.89 1.49 -17.77
CA ALA A 125 -5.48 1.30 -18.11
C ALA A 125 -5.07 -0.17 -17.90
N PHE A 126 -5.50 -0.79 -16.80
CA PHE A 126 -5.31 -2.22 -16.55
C PHE A 126 -6.01 -3.10 -17.59
N LEU A 127 -7.31 -2.89 -17.83
CA LEU A 127 -8.09 -3.68 -18.81
C LEU A 127 -7.60 -3.55 -20.26
N ASN A 128 -6.85 -2.48 -20.58
CA ASN A 128 -6.26 -2.23 -21.90
C ASN A 128 -4.75 -2.53 -21.94
N ASP A 129 -4.25 -3.37 -21.02
CA ASP A 129 -2.86 -3.84 -20.96
C ASP A 129 -1.81 -2.72 -20.90
N LYS A 130 -2.18 -1.54 -20.36
CA LYS A 130 -1.26 -0.42 -20.15
C LYS A 130 -0.42 -0.60 -18.89
N LEU A 131 -1.00 -1.27 -17.90
CA LEU A 131 -0.47 -1.54 -16.58
C LEU A 131 -0.97 -2.92 -16.16
N ASP A 132 -0.18 -3.67 -15.41
CA ASP A 132 -0.71 -4.81 -14.65
C ASP A 132 -1.36 -4.34 -13.31
N LEU A 133 -1.93 -5.27 -12.55
CA LEU A 133 -2.66 -4.94 -11.32
C LEU A 133 -1.76 -4.36 -10.23
N ALA A 134 -0.52 -4.86 -10.11
CA ALA A 134 0.43 -4.37 -9.13
C ALA A 134 0.92 -2.95 -9.48
N GLN A 135 1.11 -2.65 -10.76
CA GLN A 135 1.41 -1.30 -11.24
C GLN A 135 0.23 -0.35 -11.04
N ALA A 136 -1.00 -0.81 -11.29
CA ALA A 136 -2.21 -0.02 -11.03
C ALA A 136 -2.32 0.36 -9.55
N GLU A 137 -2.07 -0.59 -8.64
CA GLU A 137 -2.01 -0.35 -7.19
C GLU A 137 -0.90 0.64 -6.80
N ALA A 138 0.26 0.56 -7.46
CA ALA A 138 1.37 1.48 -7.25
C ALA A 138 1.04 2.94 -7.61
N VAL A 139 0.09 3.19 -8.53
CA VAL A 139 -0.39 4.55 -8.82
C VAL A 139 -1.02 5.18 -7.59
N ALA A 140 -1.86 4.43 -6.86
CA ALA A 140 -2.45 4.92 -5.61
C ALA A 140 -1.37 5.11 -4.54
N ASP A 141 -0.44 4.16 -4.41
CA ASP A 141 0.62 4.23 -3.42
C ASP A 141 1.55 5.43 -3.63
N LEU A 142 1.83 5.79 -4.89
CA LEU A 142 2.62 6.98 -5.21
C LEU A 142 1.92 8.29 -4.82
N ILE A 143 0.58 8.33 -4.90
CA ILE A 143 -0.22 9.50 -4.54
C ILE A 143 -0.34 9.64 -3.03
N GLU A 144 -0.46 8.51 -2.31
CA GLU A 144 -0.64 8.46 -0.86
C GLU A 144 0.68 8.53 -0.07
N ALA A 145 1.80 8.21 -0.71
CA ALA A 145 3.11 8.16 -0.07
C ALA A 145 3.46 9.48 0.66
N SER A 146 3.79 9.35 1.95
CA SER A 146 4.14 10.48 2.81
C SER A 146 5.65 10.58 3.09
N THR A 147 6.43 9.55 2.74
CA THR A 147 7.89 9.48 2.94
C THR A 147 8.59 9.46 1.57
N GLU A 148 9.81 9.99 1.50
CA GLU A 148 10.62 9.93 0.27
C GLU A 148 10.90 8.48 -0.16
N ALA A 149 11.17 7.61 0.82
CA ALA A 149 11.38 6.18 0.58
C ALA A 149 10.14 5.54 -0.06
N ALA A 150 8.94 5.80 0.47
CA ALA A 150 7.70 5.29 -0.09
C ALA A 150 7.44 5.80 -1.52
N VAL A 151 7.71 7.09 -1.81
CA VAL A 151 7.59 7.65 -3.17
C VAL A 151 8.53 6.94 -4.15
N ARG A 152 9.81 6.76 -3.78
CA ARG A 152 10.79 6.08 -4.63
C ARG A 152 10.42 4.61 -4.87
N SER A 153 10.01 3.90 -3.83
CA SER A 153 9.57 2.49 -3.93
C SER A 153 8.27 2.34 -4.73
N ALA A 154 7.30 3.26 -4.58
CA ALA A 154 6.08 3.27 -5.39
C ALA A 154 6.40 3.50 -6.88
N GLY A 155 7.32 4.42 -7.16
CA GLY A 155 7.81 4.67 -8.53
C GLY A 155 8.41 3.43 -9.17
N ARG A 156 9.18 2.62 -8.43
CA ARG A 156 9.72 1.35 -8.93
C ARG A 156 8.66 0.28 -9.17
N SER A 157 7.67 0.16 -8.28
CA SER A 157 6.52 -0.71 -8.52
C SER A 157 5.78 -0.29 -9.79
N LEU A 158 5.58 1.03 -9.98
CA LEU A 158 4.95 1.58 -11.18
C LEU A 158 5.78 1.33 -12.46
N ASP A 159 7.11 1.43 -12.39
CA ASP A 159 8.04 1.05 -13.47
C ASP A 159 8.08 -0.47 -13.73
N GLY A 160 7.29 -1.26 -12.99
CA GLY A 160 7.11 -2.69 -13.17
C GLY A 160 8.25 -3.54 -12.61
N VAL A 161 9.06 -3.03 -11.67
CA VAL A 161 10.14 -3.82 -11.05
C VAL A 161 9.55 -5.04 -10.34
N PHE A 162 8.56 -4.83 -9.46
CA PHE A 162 7.91 -5.92 -8.75
C PHE A 162 7.26 -6.94 -9.71
N SER A 163 6.54 -6.44 -10.72
CA SER A 163 5.90 -7.28 -11.72
C SER A 163 6.88 -8.13 -12.51
N ARG A 164 8.06 -7.60 -12.87
CA ARG A 164 9.12 -8.37 -13.53
C ARG A 164 9.63 -9.52 -12.67
N ASP A 165 9.78 -9.29 -11.36
CA ASP A 165 10.22 -10.35 -10.44
C ASP A 165 9.16 -11.45 -10.30
N ILE A 166 7.88 -11.07 -10.24
CA ILE A 166 6.76 -12.02 -10.23
C ILE A 166 6.67 -12.79 -11.55
N HIS A 167 6.68 -12.12 -12.70
CA HIS A 167 6.61 -12.78 -14.01
C HIS A 167 7.77 -13.75 -14.20
N ALA A 168 8.98 -13.39 -13.76
CA ALA A 168 10.11 -14.29 -13.89
C ALA A 168 10.01 -15.50 -12.95
N LEU A 169 9.42 -15.37 -11.76
CA LEU A 169 9.05 -16.52 -10.92
C LEU A 169 8.00 -17.41 -11.60
N VAL A 170 6.98 -16.81 -12.21
CA VAL A 170 5.94 -17.52 -12.96
C VAL A 170 6.54 -18.28 -14.13
N GLU A 171 7.42 -17.65 -14.92
CA GLU A 171 8.15 -18.29 -16.02
C GLU A 171 8.98 -19.48 -15.54
N ASP A 172 9.69 -19.35 -14.41
CA ASP A 172 10.47 -20.45 -13.83
C ASP A 172 9.56 -21.62 -13.40
N VAL A 173 8.39 -21.34 -12.80
CA VAL A 173 7.39 -22.34 -12.41
C VAL A 173 6.77 -23.03 -13.62
N ILE A 174 6.39 -22.26 -14.66
CA ILE A 174 5.89 -22.80 -15.93
C ILE A 174 6.93 -23.72 -16.57
N GLY A 175 8.19 -23.29 -16.59
CA GLY A 175 9.31 -24.08 -17.10
C GLY A 175 9.46 -25.42 -16.38
N LEU A 176 9.34 -25.44 -15.06
CA LEU A 176 9.37 -26.67 -14.28
C LEU A 176 8.11 -27.53 -14.51
N ARG A 177 6.94 -26.91 -14.56
CA ARG A 177 5.67 -27.63 -14.76
C ARG A 177 5.60 -28.32 -16.13
N MET A 178 6.06 -27.66 -17.20
CA MET A 178 6.15 -28.28 -18.53
C MET A 178 7.02 -29.55 -18.53
N LEU A 179 8.12 -29.56 -17.75
CA LEU A 179 8.98 -30.73 -17.61
C LEU A 179 8.24 -31.90 -16.94
N VAL A 180 7.46 -31.60 -15.89
CA VAL A 180 6.69 -32.59 -15.14
C VAL A 180 5.53 -33.12 -15.98
N GLU A 181 4.78 -32.25 -16.64
CA GLU A 181 3.65 -32.64 -17.51
C GLU A 181 4.13 -33.53 -18.68
N ALA A 182 5.26 -33.18 -19.31
CA ALA A 182 5.85 -34.04 -20.34
C ALA A 182 6.25 -35.43 -19.82
N THR A 183 6.56 -35.55 -18.52
CA THR A 183 6.88 -36.85 -17.90
C THR A 183 5.61 -37.65 -17.61
N LEU A 184 4.54 -36.99 -17.15
CA LEU A 184 3.24 -37.61 -16.89
C LEU A 184 2.57 -38.17 -18.15
N ASP A 185 2.74 -37.49 -19.29
CA ASP A 185 2.18 -37.94 -20.58
C ASP A 185 2.87 -39.20 -21.14
N PHE A 186 4.10 -39.53 -20.71
CA PHE A 186 4.91 -40.63 -21.24
C PHE A 186 5.51 -41.51 -20.11
N PRO A 187 4.69 -42.35 -19.45
CA PRO A 187 5.05 -43.05 -18.22
C PRO A 187 6.10 -44.18 -18.36
N GLU A 188 6.50 -44.56 -19.58
CA GLU A 188 7.43 -45.67 -19.81
C GLU A 188 8.92 -45.28 -19.63
N GLU A 189 9.25 -43.98 -19.45
CA GLU A 189 10.62 -43.42 -19.33
C GLU A 189 10.84 -42.51 -18.09
N GLU A 190 10.01 -42.63 -17.04
CA GLU A 190 9.75 -41.58 -16.01
C GLU A 190 10.92 -41.14 -15.10
N ILE A 191 11.76 -42.05 -14.60
CA ILE A 191 12.62 -41.73 -13.44
C ILE A 191 13.95 -41.09 -13.87
N ASP A 192 14.52 -41.50 -15.01
CA ASP A 192 15.79 -40.97 -15.52
C ASP A 192 15.65 -39.53 -16.06
N PHE A 193 14.47 -39.14 -16.56
CA PHE A 193 14.27 -37.85 -17.22
C PHE A 193 14.24 -36.66 -16.26
N LEU A 194 13.54 -36.79 -15.12
CA LEU A 194 13.46 -35.71 -14.11
C LEU A 194 14.79 -35.50 -13.37
N GLU A 195 15.55 -36.58 -13.13
CA GLU A 195 16.88 -36.51 -12.56
C GLU A 195 17.89 -35.93 -13.57
N ALA A 196 17.81 -36.32 -14.84
CA ALA A 196 18.62 -35.73 -15.91
C ALA A 196 18.31 -34.25 -16.16
N ALA A 197 17.07 -33.82 -15.95
CA ALA A 197 16.61 -32.45 -16.16
C ALA A 197 16.69 -31.53 -14.93
N ASP A 198 17.25 -32.02 -13.81
CA ASP A 198 17.46 -31.25 -12.57
C ASP A 198 16.16 -30.61 -12.02
N ALA A 199 15.06 -31.35 -12.00
CA ALA A 199 13.77 -30.84 -11.51
C ALA A 199 13.85 -30.35 -10.05
N ARG A 200 14.56 -31.09 -9.18
CA ARG A 200 14.76 -30.73 -7.77
C ARG A 200 15.62 -29.47 -7.62
N GLY A 201 16.70 -29.32 -8.39
CA GLY A 201 17.52 -28.11 -8.38
C GLY A 201 16.77 -26.90 -8.91
N LYS A 202 15.92 -27.07 -9.94
CA LYS A 202 15.02 -25.99 -10.42
C LYS A 202 14.06 -25.55 -9.33
N LEU A 203 13.39 -26.49 -8.65
CA LEU A 203 12.49 -26.18 -7.55
C LEU A 203 13.19 -25.43 -6.40
N ALA A 204 14.39 -25.88 -6.01
CA ALA A 204 15.18 -25.22 -4.98
C ALA A 204 15.51 -23.76 -5.34
N ARG A 205 15.91 -23.50 -6.60
CA ARG A 205 16.18 -22.14 -7.10
C ARG A 205 14.93 -21.26 -7.10
N ILE A 206 13.77 -21.80 -7.49
CA ILE A 206 12.49 -21.09 -7.45
C ILE A 206 12.15 -20.70 -6.00
N ARG A 207 12.30 -21.63 -5.05
CA ARG A 207 12.03 -21.37 -3.63
C ARG A 207 12.96 -20.31 -3.04
N GLU A 208 14.24 -20.34 -3.40
CA GLU A 208 15.22 -19.31 -2.97
C GLU A 208 14.85 -17.93 -3.53
N ARG A 209 14.53 -17.85 -4.82
CA ARG A 209 14.09 -16.62 -5.46
C ARG A 209 12.79 -16.08 -4.86
N LEU A 210 11.82 -16.95 -4.58
CA LEU A 210 10.57 -16.56 -3.93
C LEU A 210 10.82 -16.03 -2.52
N ALA A 211 11.72 -16.66 -1.76
CA ALA A 211 12.08 -16.19 -0.42
C ALA A 211 12.71 -14.79 -0.46
N GLN A 212 13.55 -14.51 -1.46
CA GLN A 212 14.11 -13.17 -1.69
C GLN A 212 13.01 -12.14 -2.00
N VAL A 213 12.14 -12.44 -2.98
CA VAL A 213 11.01 -11.58 -3.38
C VAL A 213 10.07 -11.31 -2.21
N LEU A 214 9.78 -12.32 -1.38
CA LEU A 214 8.97 -12.18 -0.17
C LEU A 214 9.67 -11.32 0.89
N GLY A 215 10.99 -11.45 1.05
CA GLY A 215 11.78 -10.58 1.93
C GLY A 215 11.69 -9.12 1.52
N ASP A 216 11.92 -8.84 0.23
CA ASP A 216 11.84 -7.50 -0.34
C ASP A 216 10.42 -6.93 -0.25
N ALA A 217 9.40 -7.73 -0.56
CA ALA A 217 7.99 -7.34 -0.44
C ALA A 217 7.61 -7.00 1.01
N ARG A 218 8.14 -7.70 2.01
CA ARG A 218 7.89 -7.37 3.44
C ARG A 218 8.48 -6.01 3.81
N GLN A 219 9.71 -5.71 3.36
CA GLN A 219 10.29 -4.38 3.56
C GLN A 219 9.46 -3.31 2.85
N GLY A 220 8.93 -3.62 1.66
CA GLY A 220 8.05 -2.73 0.90
C GLY A 220 6.71 -2.47 1.58
N ALA A 221 6.13 -3.49 2.21
CA ALA A 221 4.91 -3.36 2.99
C ALA A 221 5.11 -2.46 4.22
N LEU A 222 6.25 -2.59 4.92
CA LEU A 222 6.59 -1.71 6.05
C LEU A 222 6.72 -0.24 5.62
N LEU A 223 7.32 0.05 4.46
CA LEU A 223 7.39 1.42 3.94
C LEU A 223 6.02 2.02 3.60
N ARG A 224 5.05 1.16 3.25
CA ARG A 224 3.69 1.57 2.86
C ARG A 224 2.79 1.75 4.07
N GLU A 225 2.65 0.69 4.88
CA GLU A 225 1.69 0.59 5.98
C GLU A 225 2.26 1.14 7.28
N GLY A 226 3.59 1.18 7.39
CA GLY A 226 4.26 1.63 8.60
C GLY A 226 4.11 0.64 9.74
N MET A 227 4.14 1.18 10.96
CA MET A 227 3.98 0.44 12.20
C MET A 227 3.13 1.23 13.18
N SER A 228 2.13 0.58 13.77
CA SER A 228 1.25 1.12 14.81
C SER A 228 1.91 1.00 16.18
N VAL A 229 2.17 2.14 16.81
CA VAL A 229 2.85 2.24 18.10
C VAL A 229 1.89 2.82 19.14
N VAL A 230 1.55 2.04 20.17
CA VAL A 230 0.64 2.50 21.23
C VAL A 230 1.43 2.92 22.48
N LEU A 231 1.19 4.13 22.96
CA LEU A 231 1.79 4.64 24.20
C LEU A 231 0.93 4.29 25.41
N ALA A 232 1.27 3.24 26.16
CA ALA A 232 0.53 2.80 27.34
C ALA A 232 1.23 3.23 28.65
N GLY A 233 0.46 3.48 29.70
CA GLY A 233 1.00 3.72 31.05
C GLY A 233 0.13 4.66 31.90
N GLN A 234 0.50 4.82 33.16
CA GLN A 234 -0.17 5.69 34.12
C GLN A 234 -0.22 7.16 33.66
N PRO A 235 -1.13 8.00 34.20
CA PRO A 235 -1.05 9.45 34.03
C PRO A 235 0.32 10.01 34.46
N ASN A 236 0.79 11.08 33.81
CA ASN A 236 2.02 11.81 34.17
C ASN A 236 3.37 11.06 34.05
N VAL A 237 3.40 9.85 33.48
CA VAL A 237 4.66 9.13 33.14
C VAL A 237 5.42 9.74 31.95
N GLY A 238 4.80 10.70 31.26
CA GLY A 238 5.41 11.46 30.17
C GLY A 238 5.12 10.96 28.75
N LYS A 239 3.96 10.32 28.52
CA LYS A 239 3.46 9.91 27.18
C LYS A 239 3.52 11.04 26.16
N SER A 240 2.88 12.17 26.44
CA SER A 240 2.88 13.32 25.53
C SER A 240 4.26 13.96 25.35
N SER A 241 5.14 13.88 26.36
CA SER A 241 6.53 14.33 26.22
C SER A 241 7.31 13.42 25.26
N LEU A 242 7.13 12.10 25.36
CA LEU A 242 7.77 11.14 24.45
C LEU A 242 7.25 11.32 23.02
N LEU A 243 5.94 11.50 22.85
CA LEU A 243 5.32 11.79 21.56
C LEU A 243 5.96 13.01 20.90
N ASN A 244 6.10 14.11 21.65
CA ASN A 244 6.73 15.34 21.14
C ASN A 244 8.21 15.15 20.82
N ALA A 245 8.95 14.39 21.63
CA ALA A 245 10.36 14.09 21.38
C ALA A 245 10.56 13.22 20.12
N LEU A 246 9.65 12.28 19.89
CA LEU A 246 9.60 11.45 18.69
C LEU A 246 9.21 12.26 17.46
N ALA A 247 8.22 13.16 17.58
CA ALA A 247 7.75 14.04 16.50
C ALA A 247 8.73 15.18 16.15
N GLY A 248 9.58 15.60 17.08
CA GLY A 248 10.57 16.67 16.88
C GLY A 248 11.68 16.37 15.86
N ALA A 249 11.72 15.16 15.31
CA ALA A 249 12.77 14.69 14.41
C ALA A 249 12.22 14.29 13.03
N GLU A 250 11.57 15.24 12.35
CA GLU A 250 10.95 15.09 11.02
C GLU A 250 9.50 14.61 11.09
N LEU A 251 8.58 15.59 11.14
CA LEU A 251 7.17 15.36 10.88
C LEU A 251 6.99 14.90 9.43
N ALA A 252 6.28 13.79 9.23
CA ALA A 252 5.74 13.45 7.92
C ALA A 252 4.93 14.63 7.40
N ILE A 253 5.08 14.99 6.13
CA ILE A 253 4.19 15.97 5.48
C ILE A 253 2.81 15.31 5.36
N VAL A 254 2.00 15.43 6.41
CA VAL A 254 0.60 15.01 6.37
C VAL A 254 -0.18 16.16 5.77
N THR A 255 -0.61 16.02 4.52
CA THR A 255 -1.61 16.93 3.96
C THR A 255 -2.94 16.72 4.67
N PRO A 256 -3.53 17.73 5.31
CA PRO A 256 -4.89 17.61 5.83
C PRO A 256 -5.86 17.65 4.64
N ILE A 257 -6.19 16.50 4.07
CA ILE A 257 -7.31 16.41 3.12
C ILE A 257 -8.60 16.47 3.93
N ALA A 258 -9.38 17.53 3.74
CA ALA A 258 -10.68 17.68 4.38
C ALA A 258 -11.61 16.52 3.96
N GLY A 259 -11.91 15.62 4.90
CA GLY A 259 -12.76 14.45 4.67
C GLY A 259 -12.28 13.15 5.32
N THR A 260 -11.00 13.05 5.70
CA THR A 260 -10.43 11.85 6.36
C THR A 260 -10.40 11.94 7.90
N THR A 261 -10.87 13.05 8.48
CA THR A 261 -10.87 13.29 9.93
C THR A 261 -12.01 12.58 10.68
N ARG A 262 -12.32 11.33 10.32
CA ARG A 262 -13.30 10.54 11.07
C ARG A 262 -12.69 9.56 12.06
N ASP A 263 -11.40 9.26 11.97
CA ASP A 263 -10.77 8.32 12.89
C ASP A 263 -9.38 8.75 13.38
N LYS A 264 -9.30 8.86 14.72
CA LYS A 264 -8.13 8.77 15.60
C LYS A 264 -7.12 9.94 15.53
N VAL A 265 -6.81 10.49 16.70
CA VAL A 265 -5.68 11.42 16.92
C VAL A 265 -4.39 10.59 16.90
N ALA A 266 -4.09 9.96 15.76
CA ALA A 266 -2.81 9.29 15.53
C ALA A 266 -1.87 10.33 14.92
N GLN A 267 -0.67 10.45 15.48
CA GLN A 267 0.40 11.25 14.86
C GLN A 267 1.29 10.32 14.06
N THR A 268 1.45 10.60 12.78
CA THR A 268 2.39 9.86 11.92
C THR A 268 3.74 10.57 11.95
N ILE A 269 4.75 9.87 12.44
CA ILE A 269 6.16 10.30 12.34
C ILE A 269 6.90 9.40 11.36
N GLN A 270 8.15 9.74 11.01
CA GLN A 270 8.98 8.91 10.14
C GLN A 270 10.28 8.53 10.84
N VAL A 271 10.71 7.28 10.67
CA VAL A 271 12.00 6.80 11.15
C VAL A 271 12.61 5.96 10.02
N GLU A 272 13.75 6.40 9.48
CA GLU A 272 14.41 5.74 8.32
C GLU A 272 13.44 5.54 7.13
N GLY A 273 12.50 6.47 6.92
CA GLY A 273 11.51 6.41 5.85
C GLY A 273 10.28 5.52 6.14
N ILE A 274 10.23 4.83 7.27
CA ILE A 274 9.08 4.03 7.71
C ILE A 274 8.09 4.95 8.47
N PRO A 275 6.80 4.98 8.09
CA PRO A 275 5.77 5.65 8.87
C PRO A 275 5.57 4.96 10.23
N LEU A 276 5.63 5.70 11.34
CA LEU A 276 5.19 5.21 12.64
C LEU A 276 3.90 5.93 13.03
N HIS A 277 2.83 5.17 13.19
CA HIS A 277 1.52 5.68 13.61
C HIS A 277 1.45 5.64 15.13
N ILE A 278 1.83 6.75 15.76
CA ILE A 278 1.82 6.85 17.22
C ILE A 278 0.41 7.19 17.69
N ILE A 279 -0.15 6.30 18.49
CA ILE A 279 -1.46 6.45 19.12
C ILE A 279 -1.23 6.90 20.56
N ASP A 280 -1.49 8.19 20.84
CA ASP A 280 -1.47 8.71 22.21
C ASP A 280 -2.75 8.25 22.93
N THR A 281 -2.58 7.63 24.08
CA THR A 281 -3.70 7.05 24.84
C THR A 281 -3.97 7.83 26.11
N ALA A 282 -5.19 7.68 26.63
CA ALA A 282 -5.49 8.13 27.98
C ALA A 282 -4.58 7.40 28.99
N GLY A 283 -4.33 8.02 30.14
CA GLY A 283 -3.68 7.33 31.25
C GLY A 283 -4.51 6.13 31.69
N LEU A 284 -3.87 4.96 31.78
CA LEU A 284 -4.53 3.74 32.24
C LEU A 284 -4.61 3.77 33.76
N ARG A 285 -5.81 3.99 34.31
CA ARG A 285 -6.10 3.96 35.76
C ARG A 285 -7.55 3.55 36.01
N GLU A 286 -7.87 3.18 37.25
CA GLU A 286 -9.28 3.06 37.65
C GLU A 286 -9.90 4.45 37.86
N THR A 287 -11.12 4.65 37.37
CA THR A 287 -11.84 5.92 37.45
C THR A 287 -13.35 5.68 37.45
N GLU A 288 -14.09 6.52 38.16
CA GLU A 288 -15.55 6.51 38.16
C GLU A 288 -16.16 7.39 37.05
N ASP A 289 -15.36 8.25 36.41
CA ASP A 289 -15.80 9.13 35.32
C ASP A 289 -16.09 8.33 34.05
N GLU A 290 -17.34 8.34 33.60
CA GLU A 290 -17.81 7.64 32.41
C GLU A 290 -17.08 8.05 31.12
N VAL A 291 -16.69 9.32 30.98
CA VAL A 291 -15.94 9.80 29.80
C VAL A 291 -14.54 9.20 29.81
N GLU A 292 -13.91 9.15 30.99
CA GLU A 292 -12.58 8.58 31.15
C GLU A 292 -12.59 7.05 30.98
N LYS A 293 -13.63 6.36 31.46
CA LYS A 293 -13.83 4.91 31.21
C LYS A 293 -13.93 4.58 29.73
N ILE A 294 -14.66 5.38 28.94
CA ILE A 294 -14.71 5.22 27.48
C ILE A 294 -13.32 5.40 26.86
N GLY A 295 -12.55 6.39 27.33
CA GLY A 295 -11.16 6.60 26.92
C GLY A 295 -10.24 5.41 27.22
N ILE A 296 -10.38 4.81 28.40
CA ILE A 296 -9.63 3.62 28.80
C ILE A 296 -10.04 2.40 27.98
N ALA A 297 -11.34 2.15 27.81
CA ALA A 297 -11.83 1.03 26.98
C ALA A 297 -11.32 1.15 25.54
N ARG A 298 -11.31 2.37 24.99
CA ARG A 298 -10.73 2.64 23.67
C ARG A 298 -9.23 2.34 23.64
N THR A 299 -8.50 2.75 24.67
CA THR A 299 -7.05 2.49 24.80
C THR A 299 -6.75 0.99 24.71
N TRP A 300 -7.52 0.15 25.42
CA TRP A 300 -7.38 -1.31 25.33
C TRP A 300 -7.64 -1.85 23.92
N GLY A 301 -8.65 -1.34 23.22
CA GLY A 301 -8.92 -1.73 21.84
C GLY A 301 -7.87 -1.27 20.81
N GLU A 302 -7.03 -0.28 21.14
CA GLU A 302 -5.86 0.09 20.32
C GLU A 302 -4.66 -0.79 20.66
N ILE A 303 -4.45 -1.12 21.94
CA ILE A 303 -3.41 -2.05 22.39
C ILE A 303 -3.56 -3.42 21.70
N GLU A 304 -4.79 -3.93 21.57
CA GLU A 304 -5.09 -5.19 20.88
C GLU A 304 -4.74 -5.20 19.40
N ARG A 305 -4.64 -4.02 18.77
CA ARG A 305 -4.35 -3.85 17.33
C ARG A 305 -2.97 -3.24 17.08
N ALA A 306 -2.16 -3.08 18.11
CA ALA A 306 -0.85 -2.48 18.02
C ALA A 306 0.16 -3.49 17.47
N ASP A 307 1.09 -3.01 16.64
CA ASP A 307 2.27 -3.78 16.26
C ASP A 307 3.28 -3.78 17.41
N VAL A 308 3.29 -2.72 18.23
CA VAL A 308 4.13 -2.62 19.43
C VAL A 308 3.49 -1.71 20.48
N VAL A 309 3.61 -2.13 21.75
CA VAL A 309 3.20 -1.33 22.91
C VAL A 309 4.43 -0.74 23.59
N LEU A 310 4.47 0.59 23.70
CA LEU A 310 5.42 1.28 24.56
C LEU A 310 4.79 1.46 25.94
N HIS A 311 5.20 0.63 26.89
CA HIS A 311 4.75 0.74 28.27
C HIS A 311 5.63 1.72 29.04
N LEU A 312 5.18 2.96 29.19
CA LEU A 312 5.93 4.04 29.83
C LEU A 312 5.78 4.00 31.35
N LEU A 313 6.93 4.04 32.02
CA LEU A 313 7.11 4.06 33.46
C LEU A 313 7.93 5.29 33.86
N ASP A 314 7.76 5.77 35.08
CA ASP A 314 8.66 6.78 35.65
C ASP A 314 9.89 6.08 36.26
N ALA A 315 11.09 6.43 35.80
CA ALA A 315 12.34 5.83 36.26
C ALA A 315 12.60 6.05 37.76
N GLN A 316 12.02 7.10 38.37
CA GLN A 316 12.16 7.34 39.80
C GLN A 316 11.35 6.37 40.65
N THR A 317 10.15 5.99 40.18
CA THR A 317 9.25 5.09 40.91
C THR A 317 9.44 3.63 40.52
N GLY A 318 9.94 3.38 39.31
CA GLY A 318 10.06 2.04 38.75
C GLY A 318 8.69 1.39 38.49
N LEU A 319 8.68 0.06 38.42
CA LEU A 319 7.48 -0.73 38.13
C LEU A 319 6.62 -0.93 39.40
N GLY A 320 5.57 -0.12 39.54
CA GLY A 320 4.62 -0.18 40.65
C GLY A 320 3.59 -1.31 40.53
N THR A 321 2.68 -1.41 41.50
CA THR A 321 1.58 -2.40 41.49
C THR A 321 0.57 -2.14 40.37
N GLU A 322 0.24 -0.88 40.11
CA GLU A 322 -0.71 -0.50 39.06
C GLU A 322 -0.11 -0.73 37.66
N ASP A 323 1.19 -0.49 37.49
CA ASP A 323 1.90 -0.79 36.24
C ASP A 323 1.96 -2.29 35.94
N ARG A 324 2.08 -3.12 36.99
CA ARG A 324 1.98 -4.58 36.84
C ARG A 324 0.60 -5.00 36.39
N ALA A 325 -0.45 -4.43 36.98
CA ALA A 325 -1.83 -4.72 36.58
C ALA A 325 -2.12 -4.30 35.13
N ILE A 326 -1.51 -3.22 34.64
CA ILE A 326 -1.55 -2.85 33.22
C ILE A 326 -0.81 -3.89 32.38
N ALA A 327 0.41 -4.25 32.76
CA ALA A 327 1.24 -5.18 32.00
C ALA A 327 0.62 -6.58 31.89
N GLU A 328 -0.05 -7.05 32.94
CA GLU A 328 -0.77 -8.34 32.97
C GLU A 328 -1.95 -8.41 31.99
N ARG A 329 -2.46 -7.26 31.57
CA ARG A 329 -3.59 -7.16 30.63
C ARG A 329 -3.15 -6.99 29.17
N PHE A 330 -1.86 -6.87 28.89
CA PHE A 330 -1.40 -6.79 27.51
C PHE A 330 -1.63 -8.12 26.77
N PRO A 331 -2.06 -8.07 25.50
CA PRO A 331 -2.34 -9.27 24.72
C PRO A 331 -1.08 -10.08 24.49
N ALA A 332 -1.20 -11.42 24.58
CA ALA A 332 -0.12 -12.33 24.25
C ALA A 332 0.22 -12.22 22.76
N GLY A 333 1.51 -12.07 22.44
CA GLY A 333 2.01 -11.99 21.06
C GLY A 333 2.26 -10.57 20.54
N VAL A 334 1.81 -9.52 21.24
CA VAL A 334 2.20 -8.14 20.91
C VAL A 334 3.51 -7.79 21.62
N PRO A 335 4.57 -7.39 20.89
CA PRO A 335 5.82 -6.91 21.48
C PRO A 335 5.59 -5.74 22.45
N VAL A 336 6.22 -5.81 23.62
CA VAL A 336 6.13 -4.76 24.65
C VAL A 336 7.53 -4.23 24.93
N VAL A 337 7.72 -2.93 24.70
CA VAL A 337 8.92 -2.21 25.14
C VAL A 337 8.58 -1.45 26.42
N ARG A 338 9.20 -1.84 27.53
CA ARG A 338 9.09 -1.12 28.81
C ARG A 338 10.03 0.08 28.78
N VAL A 339 9.45 1.27 28.77
CA VAL A 339 10.18 2.53 28.66
C VAL A 339 10.23 3.22 30.02
N PHE A 340 11.37 3.17 30.71
CA PHE A 340 11.65 3.94 31.91
C PHE A 340 12.05 5.36 31.51
N ASN A 341 11.08 6.28 31.59
CA ASN A 341 11.22 7.69 31.24
C ASN A 341 11.69 8.52 32.45
N LYS A 342 12.14 9.77 32.20
CA LYS A 342 12.64 10.73 33.21
C LYS A 342 13.96 10.31 33.88
N THR A 343 14.84 9.65 33.13
CA THR A 343 16.19 9.31 33.61
C THR A 343 17.03 10.53 34.03
N ASP A 344 16.69 11.73 33.53
CA ASP A 344 17.26 12.98 34.00
C ASP A 344 17.02 13.25 35.50
N LEU A 345 15.98 12.65 36.07
CA LEU A 345 15.64 12.77 37.49
C LEU A 345 16.14 11.58 38.33
N SER A 346 16.35 10.41 37.74
CA SER A 346 16.92 9.24 38.44
C SER A 346 18.46 9.20 38.39
N GLY A 347 19.07 9.90 37.44
CA GLY A 347 20.52 9.89 37.21
C GLY A 347 21.03 8.65 36.47
N GLU A 348 20.13 7.80 35.98
CA GLU A 348 20.48 6.62 35.19
C GLU A 348 20.84 7.01 33.75
N ALA A 349 21.74 6.26 33.12
CA ALA A 349 22.08 6.48 31.72
C ALA A 349 21.01 5.89 30.79
N ALA A 350 20.87 6.46 29.60
CA ALA A 350 20.06 5.87 28.54
C ALA A 350 20.64 4.50 28.12
N SER A 351 19.78 3.50 28.01
CA SER A 351 20.21 2.12 27.71
C SER A 351 19.06 1.29 27.14
N VAL A 352 19.39 0.28 26.34
CA VAL A 352 18.47 -0.79 25.93
C VAL A 352 19.01 -2.10 26.47
N THR A 353 18.13 -2.90 27.07
CA THR A 353 18.45 -4.23 27.56
C THR A 353 17.38 -5.21 27.13
N HIS A 354 17.80 -6.39 26.71
CA HIS A 354 16.92 -7.52 26.38
C HIS A 354 17.10 -8.58 27.47
N PRO A 355 16.38 -8.46 28.61
CA PRO A 355 16.46 -9.44 29.70
C PRO A 355 15.89 -10.80 29.26
N GLY A 356 16.74 -11.63 28.63
CA GLY A 356 16.64 -13.09 28.60
C GLY A 356 15.47 -13.72 27.86
N SER A 357 15.69 -14.03 26.58
CA SER A 357 15.00 -15.04 25.78
C SER A 357 15.26 -16.50 26.26
N GLY A 358 15.25 -16.74 27.57
CA GLY A 358 15.87 -17.91 28.22
C GLY A 358 14.93 -18.98 28.77
N ALA A 359 13.63 -18.74 28.81
CA ALA A 359 12.64 -19.74 29.22
C ALA A 359 11.48 -19.78 28.21
N ALA A 360 11.14 -20.99 27.76
CA ALA A 360 10.08 -21.21 26.79
C ALA A 360 8.75 -20.57 27.27
N GLY A 361 8.36 -19.47 26.63
CA GLY A 361 7.05 -18.83 26.82
C GLY A 361 7.03 -17.38 27.30
N GLU A 362 8.17 -16.74 27.60
CA GLU A 362 8.17 -15.31 27.95
C GLU A 362 8.29 -14.42 26.70
N VAL A 363 7.38 -13.44 26.61
CA VAL A 363 7.28 -12.42 25.55
C VAL A 363 8.62 -11.69 25.41
N ASP A 364 9.03 -11.36 24.17
CA ASP A 364 10.24 -10.59 23.83
C ASP A 364 10.23 -9.23 24.56
N LEU A 365 10.69 -9.23 25.81
CA LEU A 365 10.58 -8.10 26.71
C LEU A 365 11.83 -7.25 26.54
N THR A 366 11.66 -6.06 25.99
CA THR A 366 12.75 -5.08 25.89
C THR A 366 12.55 -4.00 26.93
N GLU A 367 13.60 -3.72 27.71
CA GLU A 367 13.62 -2.61 28.66
C GLU A 367 14.50 -1.49 28.11
N LEU A 368 13.94 -0.27 28.08
CA LEU A 368 14.59 0.91 27.55
C LEU A 368 14.53 2.04 28.57
N ARG A 369 15.66 2.70 28.81
CA ARG A 369 15.78 3.86 29.69
C ARG A 369 16.04 5.10 28.85
N LEU A 370 15.23 6.16 29.02
CA LEU A 370 15.37 7.42 28.26
C LEU A 370 14.93 8.65 29.07
N SER A 371 15.28 9.84 28.58
CA SER A 371 14.68 11.10 29.02
C SER A 371 13.96 11.75 27.85
N ALA A 372 12.63 11.62 27.80
CA ALA A 372 11.84 12.26 26.75
C ALA A 372 11.97 13.80 26.78
N LYS A 373 12.30 14.39 27.94
CA LYS A 373 12.46 15.83 28.09
C LYS A 373 13.80 16.34 27.56
N GLN A 374 14.88 15.59 27.76
CA GLN A 374 16.22 15.98 27.28
C GLN A 374 16.53 15.44 25.88
N GLY A 375 15.83 14.40 25.44
CA GLY A 375 16.08 13.70 24.17
C GLY A 375 17.03 12.49 24.29
N ASP A 376 17.63 12.29 25.45
CA ASP A 376 18.56 11.17 25.69
C ASP A 376 17.85 9.83 25.53
N GLY A 377 18.40 8.95 24.68
CA GLY A 377 17.85 7.61 24.44
C GLY A 377 16.71 7.52 23.42
N ILE A 378 16.30 8.64 22.81
CA ILE A 378 15.27 8.62 21.75
C ILE A 378 15.76 7.86 20.51
N ASP A 379 17.02 8.01 20.12
CA ASP A 379 17.59 7.27 18.98
C ASP A 379 17.69 5.77 19.25
N LEU A 380 17.91 5.38 20.51
CA LEU A 380 17.86 3.98 20.93
C LEU A 380 16.44 3.41 20.79
N LEU A 381 15.43 4.19 21.15
CA LEU A 381 14.03 3.78 20.98
C LEU A 381 13.68 3.65 19.49
N ARG A 382 14.18 4.54 18.63
CA ARG A 382 13.99 4.43 17.18
C ARG A 382 14.62 3.17 16.62
N ALA A 383 15.88 2.89 16.96
CA ALA A 383 16.58 1.69 16.53
C ALA A 383 15.84 0.42 16.99
N GLU A 384 15.31 0.43 18.21
CA GLU A 384 14.55 -0.70 18.74
C GLU A 384 13.20 -0.90 18.04
N LEU A 385 12.48 0.19 17.75
CA LEU A 385 11.24 0.11 16.97
C LEU A 385 11.52 -0.47 15.58
N LEU A 386 12.57 0.00 14.89
CA LEU A 386 12.98 -0.55 13.59
C LEU A 386 13.33 -2.05 13.67
N ARG A 387 14.01 -2.47 14.74
CA ARG A 387 14.33 -3.89 15.00
C ARG A 387 13.05 -4.71 15.15
N ILE A 388 12.07 -4.23 15.91
CA ILE A 388 10.79 -4.91 16.15
C ILE A 388 9.97 -5.01 14.85
N ALA A 389 9.97 -3.96 14.03
CA ALA A 389 9.38 -4.02 12.69
C ALA A 389 10.09 -5.01 11.75
N GLY A 390 11.28 -5.48 12.09
CA GLY A 390 12.09 -6.30 11.20
C GLY A 390 12.66 -5.52 10.01
N TRP A 391 12.84 -4.21 10.18
CA TRP A 391 13.45 -3.35 9.16
C TRP A 391 14.93 -3.68 8.98
N GLN A 392 15.35 -3.84 7.73
CA GLN A 392 16.75 -4.08 7.38
C GLN A 392 17.31 -2.85 6.66
N ALA A 393 18.23 -2.14 7.32
CA ALA A 393 18.88 -0.97 6.75
C ALA A 393 19.66 -1.33 5.48
N GLY A 394 19.59 -0.47 4.45
CA GLY A 394 20.27 -0.69 3.17
C GLY A 394 19.45 -1.40 2.10
N ALA A 395 18.14 -1.55 2.31
CA ALA A 395 17.20 -2.09 1.33
C ALA A 395 16.90 -1.09 0.18
N GLU A 396 17.97 -0.56 -0.44
CA GLU A 396 17.90 0.42 -1.53
C GLU A 396 17.21 -0.12 -2.79
N SER A 397 16.82 -1.40 -2.87
CA SER A 397 16.18 -2.05 -4.03
C SER A 397 14.68 -2.32 -3.87
N VAL A 398 14.06 -1.90 -2.77
CA VAL A 398 12.71 -2.33 -2.43
C VAL A 398 11.62 -1.63 -3.26
N TYR A 399 10.67 -2.41 -3.75
CA TYR A 399 9.38 -1.95 -4.32
C TYR A 399 8.29 -2.02 -3.24
N LEU A 400 7.22 -1.22 -3.37
CA LEU A 400 6.10 -1.32 -2.43
C LEU A 400 5.28 -2.59 -2.69
N ALA A 401 4.77 -3.17 -1.60
CA ALA A 401 3.84 -4.29 -1.63
C ALA A 401 2.68 -4.06 -0.66
N ARG A 402 1.60 -4.82 -0.85
CA ARG A 402 0.38 -4.79 -0.04
C ARG A 402 0.21 -6.14 0.65
N GLU A 403 -0.61 -6.19 1.70
CA GLU A 403 -0.89 -7.47 2.39
C GLU A 403 -1.40 -8.55 1.43
N ARG A 404 -2.21 -8.22 0.40
CA ARG A 404 -2.64 -9.23 -0.59
C ARG A 404 -1.46 -9.87 -1.33
N HIS A 405 -0.40 -9.11 -1.60
CA HIS A 405 0.81 -9.63 -2.25
C HIS A 405 1.53 -10.58 -1.30
N LEU A 406 1.66 -10.20 -0.03
CA LEU A 406 2.29 -11.03 0.99
C LEU A 406 1.53 -12.34 1.21
N VAL A 407 0.19 -12.29 1.24
CA VAL A 407 -0.67 -13.48 1.32
C VAL A 407 -0.44 -14.40 0.12
N ALA A 408 -0.49 -13.88 -1.11
CA ALA A 408 -0.26 -14.66 -2.32
C ALA A 408 1.15 -15.28 -2.36
N LEU A 409 2.19 -14.52 -1.99
CA LEU A 409 3.57 -15.00 -1.93
C LEU A 409 3.78 -16.09 -0.86
N ARG A 410 3.14 -15.95 0.32
CA ARG A 410 3.17 -16.98 1.38
C ARG A 410 2.44 -18.26 0.92
N ALA A 411 1.26 -18.12 0.30
CA ALA A 411 0.52 -19.25 -0.25
C ALA A 411 1.33 -19.98 -1.35
N ALA A 412 1.97 -19.24 -2.26
CA ALA A 412 2.88 -19.82 -3.24
C ALA A 412 4.06 -20.54 -2.58
N GLN A 413 4.61 -19.99 -1.50
CA GLN A 413 5.70 -20.61 -0.74
C GLN A 413 5.27 -21.92 -0.09
N GLU A 414 4.06 -21.98 0.46
CA GLU A 414 3.47 -23.20 1.03
C GLU A 414 3.29 -24.28 -0.03
N HIS A 415 2.71 -23.95 -1.19
CA HIS A 415 2.57 -24.88 -2.31
C HIS A 415 3.92 -25.38 -2.84
N LEU A 416 4.92 -24.52 -3.00
CA LEU A 416 6.26 -24.95 -3.41
C LEU A 416 6.98 -25.80 -2.36
N ALA A 417 6.64 -25.66 -1.07
CA ALA A 417 7.14 -26.53 -0.03
C ALA A 417 6.48 -27.92 -0.11
N GLN A 418 5.17 -27.99 -0.28
CA GLN A 418 4.44 -29.25 -0.50
C GLN A 418 4.91 -29.96 -1.78
N ALA A 419 5.15 -29.20 -2.86
CA ALA A 419 5.75 -29.71 -4.09
C ALA A 419 7.11 -30.36 -3.84
N ALA A 420 7.94 -29.78 -2.97
CA ALA A 420 9.24 -30.35 -2.61
C ALA A 420 9.08 -31.66 -1.83
N ASP A 421 8.15 -31.70 -0.87
CA ASP A 421 7.84 -32.91 -0.09
C ASP A 421 7.34 -34.05 -1.00
N HIS A 422 6.54 -33.74 -2.02
CA HIS A 422 6.09 -34.70 -3.02
C HIS A 422 7.21 -35.18 -3.95
N ALA A 423 8.12 -34.28 -4.37
CA ALA A 423 9.28 -34.64 -5.19
C ALA A 423 10.27 -35.59 -4.48
N ASP A 424 10.25 -35.62 -3.15
CA ASP A 424 11.03 -36.54 -2.32
C ASP A 424 10.36 -37.92 -2.16
N GLN A 425 9.06 -38.03 -2.42
CA GLN A 425 8.25 -39.25 -2.24
C GLN A 425 8.12 -40.11 -3.51
N ASN A 426 9.22 -40.43 -4.21
CA ASN A 426 9.28 -41.31 -5.41
C ASN A 426 8.26 -40.97 -6.54
N ALA A 427 8.27 -41.73 -7.65
CA ALA A 427 7.44 -41.48 -8.85
C ALA A 427 5.92 -41.48 -8.63
N GLN A 428 5.41 -42.02 -7.52
CA GLN A 428 3.97 -42.14 -7.25
C GLN A 428 3.29 -40.81 -6.87
N ALA A 429 4.05 -39.75 -6.62
CA ALA A 429 3.54 -38.44 -6.23
C ALA A 429 3.68 -37.37 -7.33
N LEU A 430 4.01 -37.75 -8.58
CA LEU A 430 4.22 -36.79 -9.68
C LEU A 430 2.96 -35.97 -10.02
N ASP A 431 1.77 -36.57 -9.94
CA ASP A 431 0.50 -35.85 -10.13
C ASP A 431 0.29 -34.76 -9.07
N LEU A 432 0.60 -35.08 -7.80
CA LEU A 432 0.50 -34.13 -6.69
C LEU A 432 1.57 -33.03 -6.82
N PHE A 433 2.78 -33.40 -7.25
CA PHE A 433 3.83 -32.43 -7.53
C PHE A 433 3.42 -31.45 -8.63
N ALA A 434 2.86 -31.94 -9.75
CA ALA A 434 2.36 -31.09 -10.83
C ALA A 434 1.23 -30.16 -10.37
N GLU A 435 0.32 -30.68 -9.54
CA GLU A 435 -0.79 -29.90 -9.01
C GLU A 435 -0.33 -28.78 -8.06
N GLU A 436 0.61 -29.06 -7.16
CA GLU A 436 1.18 -28.04 -6.27
C GLU A 436 1.91 -26.93 -7.05
N LEU A 437 2.59 -27.28 -8.15
CA LEU A 437 3.19 -26.27 -9.05
C LEU A 437 2.13 -25.40 -9.73
N ARG A 438 1.01 -26.00 -10.17
CA ARG A 438 -0.12 -25.27 -10.75
C ARG A 438 -0.72 -24.29 -9.74
N LEU A 439 -0.95 -24.73 -8.51
CA LEU A 439 -1.49 -23.88 -7.44
C LEU A 439 -0.53 -22.73 -7.08
N ALA A 440 0.77 -23.00 -6.99
CA ALA A 440 1.78 -21.95 -6.79
C ALA A 440 1.75 -20.91 -7.93
N GLN A 441 1.64 -21.35 -9.18
CA GLN A 441 1.51 -20.47 -10.35
C GLN A 441 0.27 -19.58 -10.25
N GLU A 442 -0.89 -20.12 -9.88
CA GLU A 442 -2.14 -19.36 -9.72
C GLU A 442 -2.01 -18.27 -8.65
N GLN A 443 -1.37 -18.58 -7.52
CA GLN A 443 -1.13 -17.58 -6.48
C GLN A 443 -0.24 -16.44 -6.99
N LEU A 444 0.84 -16.75 -7.71
CA LEU A 444 1.73 -15.72 -8.28
C LEU A 444 1.02 -14.86 -9.34
N ASN A 445 0.27 -15.48 -10.24
CA ASN A 445 -0.50 -14.79 -11.29
C ASN A 445 -1.55 -13.82 -10.74
N SER A 446 -2.15 -14.17 -9.60
CA SER A 446 -3.12 -13.29 -8.92
C SER A 446 -2.52 -11.93 -8.53
N ILE A 447 -1.19 -11.83 -8.35
CA ILE A 447 -0.51 -10.58 -7.97
C ILE A 447 -0.54 -9.59 -9.13
N THR A 448 -0.18 -10.01 -10.35
CA THR A 448 -0.15 -9.16 -11.54
C THR A 448 -1.52 -9.01 -12.19
N GLY A 449 -2.49 -9.81 -11.75
CA GLY A 449 -3.88 -9.67 -12.17
C GLY A 449 -4.28 -10.66 -13.27
N GLU A 450 -3.37 -11.54 -13.70
CA GLU A 450 -3.67 -12.60 -14.65
C GLU A 450 -4.63 -13.60 -13.97
N PHE A 451 -5.84 -13.76 -14.52
CA PHE A 451 -6.93 -14.61 -13.97
C PHE A 451 -7.65 -14.10 -12.70
N THR A 452 -7.84 -12.78 -12.56
CA THR A 452 -8.52 -12.17 -11.39
C THR A 452 -10.05 -12.11 -11.53
N SER A 453 -10.79 -12.20 -10.40
CA SER A 453 -12.25 -12.01 -10.37
C SER A 453 -12.67 -10.54 -10.41
N ASP A 454 -13.80 -10.25 -11.05
CA ASP A 454 -14.38 -8.89 -11.14
C ASP A 454 -14.64 -8.25 -9.77
N ASP A 455 -15.06 -9.06 -8.78
CA ASP A 455 -15.31 -8.59 -7.42
C ASP A 455 -14.05 -8.05 -6.74
N LEU A 456 -12.89 -8.68 -6.97
CA LEU A 456 -11.62 -8.21 -6.41
C LEU A 456 -11.20 -6.88 -7.05
N LEU A 457 -11.36 -6.75 -8.37
CA LEU A 457 -11.09 -5.51 -9.10
C LEU A 457 -11.96 -4.37 -8.56
N GLY A 458 -13.25 -4.63 -8.33
CA GLY A 458 -14.17 -3.66 -7.73
C GLY A 458 -13.69 -3.13 -6.38
N VAL A 459 -13.23 -4.01 -5.49
CA VAL A 459 -12.69 -3.62 -4.17
C VAL A 459 -11.42 -2.80 -4.30
N ILE A 460 -10.48 -3.20 -5.16
CA ILE A 460 -9.20 -2.49 -5.35
C ILE A 460 -9.43 -1.07 -5.87
N PHE A 461 -10.16 -0.93 -6.98
CA PHE A 461 -10.35 0.37 -7.63
C PHE A 461 -11.30 1.30 -6.85
N SER A 462 -12.21 0.77 -6.02
CA SER A 462 -13.08 1.60 -5.17
C SER A 462 -12.31 2.47 -4.16
N ARG A 463 -11.07 2.11 -3.82
CA ARG A 463 -10.22 2.85 -2.88
C ARG A 463 -9.45 4.00 -3.54
N PHE A 464 -9.48 4.10 -4.86
CA PHE A 464 -8.81 5.17 -5.60
C PHE A 464 -9.64 6.46 -5.58
N CYS A 465 -9.01 7.60 -5.86
CA CYS A 465 -9.72 8.86 -6.06
C CYS A 465 -10.50 8.87 -7.39
N ILE A 466 -11.56 9.68 -7.46
CA ILE A 466 -12.28 9.94 -8.72
C ILE A 466 -11.37 10.76 -9.64
N GLY A 467 -11.30 10.38 -10.94
CA GLY A 467 -10.47 11.07 -11.94
C GLY A 467 -9.09 10.47 -12.17
N LYS A 468 -8.77 9.39 -11.44
CA LYS A 468 -7.69 8.47 -11.72
C LYS A 468 -8.21 7.06 -11.64
#